data_AF-A0A958K164-F1
#
_entry.id   AF-A0A958K164-F1
#
_cell.length_a   1.000
_cell.length_b   1.000
_cell.length_c   1.000
_cell.angle_alpha   90.00
_cell.angle_beta   90.00
_cell.angle_gamma   90.00
#
_symmetry.space_group_name_H-M   'P 1'
#
loop_
_entity.id
_entity.type
_entity.pdbx_description
1 polymer ?
#
loop_
_entity_poly.entity_id
_entity_poly.type
_entity_poly.pdbx_seq_one_letter_code
_entity_poly.pdbx_strand_id
1 'polypeptide(L)'
;MKGLSANCSDFPAINICFQDPEISFLFAELLEARGAETRLIFDTDHLPETGKIVTEPIYFHLLPERMTAKNCLLVGNPGCFSSQSAICLSRPLTADKIETAITELLD
;
A
#
# COMPACT_ATOMS: atom_id res chain seq x y z
N MET A 1 -18.65 2.51 34.07
CA MET A 1 -17.59 2.70 33.06
C MET A 1 -17.49 1.42 32.25
N LYS A 2 -18.14 1.36 31.07
CA LYS A 2 -17.98 0.27 30.11
C LYS A 2 -17.29 0.86 28.89
N GLY A 3 -16.17 0.24 28.52
CA GLY A 3 -15.23 0.73 27.52
C GLY A 3 -15.89 0.97 26.17
N LEU A 4 -15.45 2.03 25.51
CA LEU A 4 -15.68 2.27 24.09
C LEU A 4 -15.14 1.08 23.31
N SER A 5 -16.04 0.33 22.68
CA SER A 5 -15.69 -0.76 21.78
C SER A 5 -15.37 -0.20 20.41
N ALA A 6 -14.13 -0.46 19.98
CA ALA A 6 -13.61 -0.53 18.61
C ALA A 6 -14.27 0.35 17.55
N ASN A 7 -13.55 1.40 17.11
CA ASN A 7 -13.65 1.84 15.72
C ASN A 7 -13.11 0.71 14.85
N CYS A 8 -13.99 -0.23 14.49
CA CYS A 8 -13.72 -1.23 13.46
C CYS A 8 -13.90 -0.48 12.14
N SER A 9 -12.81 -0.16 11.44
CA SER A 9 -12.93 0.31 10.06
C SER A 9 -13.61 -0.79 9.27
N ASP A 10 -14.71 -0.48 8.57
CA ASP A 10 -15.43 -1.41 7.69
C ASP A 10 -14.58 -1.94 6.51
N PHE A 11 -13.29 -1.59 6.47
CA PHE A 11 -12.35 -1.90 5.41
C PHE A 11 -11.21 -2.78 5.93
N PRO A 12 -10.82 -3.83 5.18
CA PRO A 12 -9.66 -4.65 5.51
C PRO A 12 -8.38 -3.81 5.52
N ALA A 13 -7.48 -4.11 6.45
CA ALA A 13 -6.19 -3.43 6.58
C ALA A 13 -5.39 -3.41 5.26
N ILE A 14 -4.69 -2.30 5.02
CA ILE A 14 -3.83 -2.11 3.85
C ILE A 14 -2.48 -2.74 4.12
N ASN A 15 -2.05 -3.61 3.23
CA ASN A 15 -0.79 -4.33 3.36
C ASN A 15 0.36 -3.47 2.82
N ILE A 16 1.51 -3.48 3.49
CA ILE A 16 2.66 -2.66 3.11
C ILE A 16 3.90 -3.55 3.09
N CYS A 17 4.58 -3.60 1.94
CA CYS A 17 5.75 -4.45 1.76
C CYS A 17 6.81 -3.73 0.92
N PHE A 18 7.92 -3.37 1.55
CA PHE A 18 9.10 -2.80 0.89
C PHE A 18 10.35 -3.54 1.34
N GLN A 19 11.37 -3.58 0.47
CA GLN A 19 12.69 -4.06 0.85
C GLN A 19 13.29 -3.21 1.97
N ASP A 20 13.03 -1.90 1.94
CA ASP A 20 13.44 -0.94 2.95
C ASP A 20 12.34 -0.76 4.02
N PRO A 21 12.59 -1.17 5.28
CA PRO A 21 11.62 -1.02 6.36
C PRO A 21 11.24 0.43 6.64
N GLU A 22 12.15 1.40 6.45
CA GLU A 22 11.86 2.82 6.71
C GLU A 22 10.76 3.34 5.77
N ILE A 23 10.75 2.88 4.53
CA ILE A 23 9.69 3.20 3.56
C ILE A 23 8.37 2.55 3.99
N SER A 24 8.42 1.31 4.49
CA SER A 24 7.24 0.62 4.99
C SER A 24 6.59 1.40 6.14
N PHE A 25 7.40 1.86 7.11
CA PHE A 25 6.91 2.68 8.22
C PHE A 25 6.38 4.03 7.75
N LEU A 26 7.07 4.71 6.83
CA LEU A 26 6.60 5.97 6.26
C LEU A 26 5.20 5.84 5.65
N PHE A 27 4.97 4.83 4.81
CA PHE A 27 3.64 4.62 4.22
C PHE A 27 2.60 4.19 5.24
N ALA A 28 2.98 3.41 6.27
CA ALA A 28 2.08 3.05 7.35
C ALA A 28 1.58 4.29 8.08
N GLU A 29 2.48 5.17 8.52
CA GLU A 29 2.13 6.42 9.21
C GLU A 29 1.23 7.31 8.35
N LEU A 30 1.52 7.43 7.05
CA LEU A 30 0.73 8.25 6.12
C LEU A 30 -0.69 7.70 5.91
N LEU A 31 -0.85 6.37 5.85
CA LEU A 31 -2.15 5.72 5.69
C LEU A 31 -2.95 5.74 6.99
N GLU A 32 -2.30 5.50 8.13
CA GLU A 32 -2.90 5.57 9.46
C GLU A 32 -3.36 6.99 9.82
N ALA A 33 -2.61 8.01 9.39
CA ALA A 33 -3.02 9.41 9.51
C ALA A 33 -4.35 9.71 8.77
N ARG A 34 -4.73 8.89 7.78
CA ARG A 34 -6.03 8.96 7.08
C ARG A 34 -7.08 8.02 7.67
N GLY A 35 -6.79 7.37 8.79
CA GLY A 35 -7.69 6.44 9.46
C GLY A 35 -7.74 5.03 8.82
N ALA A 36 -6.80 4.69 7.93
CA ALA A 36 -6.67 3.33 7.44
C ALA A 36 -5.91 2.46 8.45
N GLU A 37 -6.37 1.23 8.67
CA GLU A 37 -5.58 0.22 9.36
C GLU A 37 -4.48 -0.30 8.42
N THR A 38 -3.26 -0.47 8.93
CA THR A 38 -2.14 -0.97 8.12
C THR A 38 -1.54 -2.25 8.67
N ARG A 39 -0.96 -3.05 7.76
CA ARG A 39 -0.23 -4.28 8.09
C ARG A 39 1.11 -4.28 7.39
N LEU A 40 2.18 -4.25 8.18
CA LEU A 40 3.55 -4.36 7.67
C LEU A 40 3.89 -5.82 7.36
N ILE A 41 4.45 -6.04 6.18
CA ILE A 41 4.90 -7.34 5.68
C ILE A 41 6.38 -7.22 5.34
N PHE A 42 7.21 -7.95 6.09
CA PHE A 42 8.67 -7.93 5.93
C PHE A 42 9.20 -9.12 5.13
N ASP A 43 8.31 -10.01 4.70
CA ASP A 43 8.64 -11.24 4.00
C ASP A 43 7.65 -11.47 2.84
N THR A 44 8.18 -11.67 1.64
CA THR A 44 7.39 -11.86 0.42
C THR A 44 6.55 -13.12 0.45
N ASP A 45 6.90 -14.12 1.28
CA ASP A 45 6.10 -15.34 1.45
C ASP A 45 4.75 -15.08 2.12
N HIS A 46 4.59 -13.90 2.74
CA HIS A 46 3.38 -13.46 3.44
C HIS A 46 2.60 -12.39 2.67
N LEU A 47 2.87 -12.20 1.38
CA LEU A 47 2.12 -11.25 0.56
C LEU A 47 0.62 -11.57 0.55
N PRO A 48 -0.24 -10.55 0.54
CA PRO A 48 -1.68 -10.73 0.66
C PRO A 48 -2.27 -11.43 -0.56
N GLU A 49 -3.25 -12.30 -0.30
CA GLU A 49 -4.01 -12.96 -1.35
C GLU A 49 -5.04 -12.04 -2.03
N THR A 50 -5.54 -11.06 -1.26
CA THR A 50 -6.63 -10.15 -1.61
C THR A 50 -6.48 -8.83 -0.83
N GLY A 51 -7.25 -7.80 -1.19
CA GLY A 51 -7.22 -6.50 -0.52
C GLY A 51 -6.29 -5.50 -1.20
N LYS A 52 -5.95 -4.43 -0.48
CA LYS A 52 -5.08 -3.34 -0.95
C LYS A 52 -3.64 -3.57 -0.49
N ILE A 53 -2.67 -3.20 -1.33
CA ILE A 53 -1.23 -3.28 -1.02
C ILE A 53 -0.47 -2.05 -1.52
N VAL A 54 0.49 -1.59 -0.73
CA VAL A 54 1.52 -0.62 -1.12
C VAL A 54 2.86 -1.33 -1.16
N THR A 55 3.52 -1.32 -2.32
CA THR A 55 4.76 -2.09 -2.51
C THR A 55 5.66 -1.56 -3.63
N GLU A 56 6.78 -2.23 -3.90
CA GLU A 56 7.70 -1.92 -4.98
C GLU A 56 7.33 -2.67 -6.27
N PRO A 57 7.62 -2.12 -7.46
CA PRO A 57 7.36 -2.80 -8.73
C PRO A 57 8.00 -4.19 -8.82
N ILE A 58 9.13 -4.41 -8.15
CA ILE A 58 9.81 -5.71 -8.11
C ILE A 58 8.99 -6.80 -7.44
N TYR A 59 8.04 -6.48 -6.56
CA TYR A 59 7.20 -7.46 -5.88
C TYR A 59 5.85 -7.66 -6.57
N PHE A 60 5.51 -6.81 -7.54
CA PHE A 60 4.20 -6.88 -8.21
C PHE A 60 3.95 -8.22 -8.90
N HIS A 61 4.98 -8.84 -9.49
CA HIS A 61 4.87 -10.15 -10.15
C HIS A 61 4.70 -11.33 -9.17
N LEU A 62 4.94 -11.11 -7.88
CA LEU A 62 4.73 -12.11 -6.82
C LEU A 62 3.28 -12.06 -6.30
N LEU A 63 2.54 -10.99 -6.61
CA LEU A 63 1.15 -10.86 -6.21
C LEU A 63 0.28 -11.83 -7.02
N PRO A 64 -0.74 -12.44 -6.39
CA PRO A 64 -1.59 -13.40 -7.08
C PRO A 64 -2.48 -12.70 -8.11
N GLU A 65 -2.80 -13.40 -9.22
CA GLU A 65 -3.57 -12.85 -10.35
C GLU A 65 -4.95 -12.28 -9.97
N ARG A 66 -5.55 -12.79 -8.89
CA ARG A 66 -6.83 -12.30 -8.34
C ARG A 66 -6.73 -10.89 -7.72
N MET A 67 -5.53 -10.40 -7.45
CA MET A 67 -5.31 -9.05 -6.97
C MET A 67 -5.45 -8.07 -8.12
N THR A 68 -6.54 -7.29 -8.11
CA THR A 68 -6.78 -6.31 -9.15
C THR A 68 -5.76 -5.17 -9.06
N ALA A 69 -5.20 -4.74 -10.18
CA ALA A 69 -4.16 -3.72 -10.22
C ALA A 69 -4.56 -2.39 -9.53
N LYS A 70 -5.85 -2.01 -9.56
CA LYS A 70 -6.38 -0.85 -8.84
C LYS A 70 -6.22 -0.91 -7.31
N ASN A 71 -6.00 -2.10 -6.75
CA ASN A 71 -5.76 -2.29 -5.33
C ASN A 71 -4.25 -2.22 -4.98
N CYS A 72 -3.39 -1.99 -5.96
CA CYS A 72 -1.95 -1.95 -5.79
C CYS A 72 -1.45 -0.53 -6.00
N LEU A 73 -0.75 0.01 -5.00
CA LEU A 73 0.07 1.19 -5.13
C LEU A 73 1.54 0.78 -5.23
N LEU A 74 2.14 1.03 -6.38
CA LEU A 74 3.52 0.70 -6.68
C LEU A 74 4.40 1.95 -6.56
N VAL A 75 5.42 1.89 -5.72
CA VAL A 75 6.31 3.00 -5.44
C VAL A 75 7.72 2.66 -5.91
N GLY A 76 8.29 3.47 -6.80
CA GLY A 76 9.54 3.09 -7.47
C GLY A 76 10.15 4.21 -8.30
N ASN A 77 11.23 3.88 -9.03
CA ASN A 77 11.87 4.82 -9.94
C ASN A 77 11.09 4.96 -11.26
N PRO A 78 11.19 6.11 -11.94
CA PRO A 78 10.69 6.25 -13.31
C PRO A 78 11.25 5.13 -14.21
N GLY A 79 10.37 4.45 -14.95
CA GLY A 79 10.74 3.34 -15.84
C GLY A 79 10.57 1.94 -15.27
N CYS A 80 10.33 1.78 -13.96
CA CYS A 80 10.08 0.46 -13.34
C CYS A 80 8.63 -0.04 -13.49
N PHE A 81 7.73 0.77 -14.03
CA PHE A 81 6.27 0.52 -14.06
C PHE A 81 5.77 -0.09 -15.37
N SER A 82 6.64 -0.71 -16.17
CA SER A 82 6.31 -1.18 -17.52
C SER A 82 5.01 -1.99 -17.56
N SER A 83 4.01 -1.49 -18.30
CA SER A 83 2.70 -2.13 -18.57
C SER A 83 1.80 -2.43 -17.36
N GLN A 84 2.07 -1.88 -16.19
CA GLN A 84 1.27 -2.13 -14.98
C GLN A 84 0.05 -1.21 -14.97
N SER A 85 -1.15 -1.79 -14.90
CA SER A 85 -2.42 -1.06 -14.72
C SER A 85 -2.68 -0.63 -13.27
N ALA A 86 -1.64 -0.66 -12.45
CA ALA A 86 -1.67 -0.32 -11.04
C ALA A 86 -1.46 1.17 -10.81
N ILE A 87 -1.80 1.65 -9.61
CA ILE A 87 -1.52 3.02 -9.20
C ILE A 87 0.00 3.13 -9.04
N CYS A 88 0.63 4.09 -9.70
CA CYS A 88 2.09 4.20 -9.73
C CYS A 88 2.57 5.53 -9.16
N LEU A 89 3.48 5.47 -8.18
CA LEU A 89 4.10 6.61 -7.54
C LEU A 89 5.61 6.62 -7.80
N SER A 90 6.03 7.42 -8.77
CA SER A 90 7.44 7.53 -9.16
C SER A 90 8.21 8.53 -8.30
N ARG A 91 9.44 8.16 -7.90
CA ARG A 91 10.40 9.07 -7.26
C ARG A 91 10.76 10.26 -8.20
N PRO A 92 11.12 11.45 -7.65
CA PRO A 92 11.14 11.78 -6.22
C PRO A 92 9.72 11.85 -5.65
N LEU A 93 9.58 11.39 -4.40
CA LEU A 93 8.34 11.44 -3.64
C LEU A 93 8.11 12.87 -3.17
N THR A 94 6.99 13.46 -3.57
CA THR A 94 6.54 14.77 -3.08
C THR A 94 5.23 14.56 -2.34
N ALA A 95 4.90 15.46 -1.40
CA ALA A 95 3.66 15.40 -0.63
C ALA A 95 2.44 15.26 -1.55
N ASP A 96 2.31 16.14 -2.55
CA ASP A 96 1.17 16.11 -3.49
C ASP A 96 1.03 14.78 -4.25
N LYS A 97 2.14 14.15 -4.64
CA LYS A 97 2.11 12.87 -5.34
C LYS A 97 1.70 11.72 -4.41
N ILE A 98 2.21 11.74 -3.18
CA ILE A 98 1.83 10.78 -2.14
C ILE A 98 0.34 10.93 -1.83
N GLU A 99 -0.15 12.17 -1.66
CA GLU A 99 -1.56 12.47 -1.39
C GLU A 99 -2.48 11.97 -2.48
N THR A 100 -2.13 12.24 -3.74
CA THR A 100 -2.91 11.78 -4.90
C THR A 100 -2.96 10.26 -4.94
N ALA A 101 -1.80 9.60 -4.82
CA ALA A 101 -1.70 8.15 -4.92
C ALA A 101 -2.41 7.41 -3.78
N ILE A 102 -2.36 7.94 -2.56
CA ILE A 102 -3.07 7.35 -1.43
C ILE A 102 -4.58 7.57 -1.55
N THR A 103 -5.02 8.74 -2.02
CA THR A 103 -6.44 8.99 -2.26
C THR A 103 -7.01 8.01 -3.30
N GLU A 104 -6.31 7.84 -4.42
CA GLU A 104 -6.69 6.89 -5.47
C GLU A 104 -6.69 5.44 -4.95
N LEU A 105 -5.75 5.10 -4.06
CA LEU A 105 -5.73 3.78 -3.43
C LEU A 105 -6.91 3.58 -2.48
N LEU A 106 -7.37 4.62 -1.78
CA LEU A 106 -8.39 4.54 -0.74
C LEU A 106 -9.83 4.56 -1.28
N ASP A 107 -10.05 5.17 -2.45
CA ASP A 107 -11.32 5.10 -3.19
C ASP A 107 -11.70 3.64 -3.60
#